data_AF-A0A453M4Y6-F1
#
_entry.id   AF-A0A453M4Y6-F1
#
_cell.length_a   1.000
_cell.length_b   1.000
_cell.length_c   1.000
_cell.angle_alpha   90.00
_cell.angle_beta   90.00
_cell.angle_gamma   90.00
#
_symmetry.space_group_name_H-M   'P 1'
#
loop_
_entity.id
_entity.type
_entity.pdbx_description
1 polymer ?
#
loop_
_entity_poly.entity_id
_entity_poly.type
_entity_poly.pdbx_seq_one_letter_code
_entity_poly.pdbx_strand_id
1 'polypeptide(L)' 'MEDVSMGMWVQKFSKTRQPVEYLHDVKFFQAGCFDGYYTAHYQSPQHMICLWRKLQSGSAQCCNAR' A
#
# COMPACT_ATOMS: atom_id res chain seq x y z
N MET A 1 -15.58 -10.96 0.24
CA MET A 1 -14.53 -10.00 -0.14
C MET A 1 -14.50 -8.91 0.90
N GLU A 2 -13.47 -8.85 1.72
CA GLU A 2 -13.36 -7.93 2.87
C GLU A 2 -13.30 -6.47 2.41
N ASP A 3 -12.47 -6.17 1.41
CA ASP A 3 -12.31 -4.80 0.87
C ASP A 3 -13.60 -4.26 0.22
N VAL A 4 -14.40 -5.13 -0.40
CA VAL A 4 -15.72 -4.76 -0.94
C VAL A 4 -16.68 -4.38 0.18
N SER A 5 -16.68 -5.14 1.28
CA SER A 5 -17.48 -4.82 2.47
C SER A 5 -17.08 -3.47 3.08
N MET A 6 -15.77 -3.19 3.14
CA MET A 6 -15.27 -1.89 3.58
C MET A 6 -15.73 -0.76 2.66
N GLY A 7 -15.67 -0.95 1.34
CA GLY A 7 -16.16 0.03 0.36
C GLY A 7 -17.65 0.35 0.53
N MET A 8 -18.49 -0.68 0.74
CA MET A 8 -19.92 -0.49 1.02
C MET A 8 -20.15 0.30 2.32
N TRP A 9 -19.37 0.01 3.36
CA TRP A 9 -19.46 0.73 4.63
C TRP A 9 -19.03 2.19 4.48
N VAL A 10 -17.91 2.48 3.81
CA VAL A 10 -17.44 3.84 3.54
C VAL A 10 -18.48 4.63 2.77
N GLN A 11 -19.13 4.02 1.77
CA GLN A 11 -20.21 4.65 1.02
C GLN A 11 -21.38 5.04 1.94
N LYS A 12 -21.81 4.16 2.84
CA LYS A 12 -22.89 4.44 3.79
C LYS A 12 -22.48 5.52 4.79
N PHE A 13 -21.25 5.47 5.31
CA PHE A 13 -20.72 6.48 6.23
C PHE A 13 -20.69 7.87 5.60
N SER A 14 -20.15 7.97 4.38
CA SER A 14 -20.03 9.24 3.63
C SER A 14 -21.40 9.92 3.44
N LYS A 15 -22.44 9.11 3.17
CA LYS A 15 -23.82 9.60 2.98
C LYS A 15 -24.56 9.96 4.28
N THR A 16 -24.23 9.31 5.39
CA THR A 16 -25.06 9.38 6.61
C THR A 16 -24.45 10.19 7.75
N ARG A 17 -23.12 10.41 7.73
CA ARG A 17 -22.41 11.04 8.84
C ARG A 17 -21.59 12.23 8.38
N GLN A 18 -20.54 12.00 7.60
CA GLN A 18 -19.60 13.04 7.15
C GLN A 18 -19.00 12.66 5.79
N PRO A 19 -18.79 13.64 4.89
CA PRO A 19 -18.12 13.39 3.62
C PRO A 19 -16.74 12.76 3.83
N VAL A 20 -16.47 11.68 3.12
CA VAL A 20 -15.16 11.01 3.13
C VAL A 20 -14.27 11.64 2.07
N GLU A 21 -13.08 12.07 2.47
CA GLU A 21 -12.03 12.52 1.57
C GLU A 21 -11.17 11.34 1.10
N TYR A 22 -10.88 11.29 -0.19
CA TYR A 22 -10.02 10.28 -0.79
C TYR A 22 -8.69 10.89 -1.21
N LEU A 23 -7.61 10.47 -0.54
CA LEU A 23 -6.26 10.85 -0.89
C LEU A 23 -5.58 9.72 -1.65
N HIS A 24 -4.94 10.07 -2.76
CA HIS A 24 -4.18 9.13 -3.59
C HIS A 24 -2.70 9.46 -3.46
N ASP A 25 -1.91 8.47 -3.08
CA ASP A 25 -0.47 8.59 -2.98
C ASP A 25 0.18 7.37 -3.65
N VAL A 26 1.16 7.63 -4.52
CA VAL A 26 1.94 6.59 -5.22
C VAL A 26 2.68 5.67 -4.25
N LYS A 27 2.87 6.09 -2.99
CA LYS A 27 3.39 5.23 -1.93
C LYS A 27 2.49 4.03 -1.59
N PHE A 28 1.23 4.03 -2.04
CA PHE A 28 0.29 2.90 -1.99
C PHE A 28 0.13 2.24 -3.38
N PHE A 29 1.23 1.86 -4.02
CA PHE A 29 1.21 1.39 -5.40
C PHE A 29 0.70 -0.05 -5.54
N GLN A 30 -0.52 -0.22 -6.04
CA GLN A 30 -1.17 -1.54 -6.18
C GLN A 30 -0.50 -2.47 -7.20
N ALA A 31 0.17 -1.93 -8.21
CA ALA A 31 0.75 -2.74 -9.29
C ALA A 31 2.16 -3.26 -8.99
N GLY A 32 2.76 -2.90 -7.85
CA GLY A 32 4.12 -3.33 -7.54
C GLY A 32 4.75 -2.58 -6.38
N CYS A 33 5.99 -2.12 -6.57
CA CYS A 33 6.72 -1.33 -5.60
C CYS A 33 7.13 0.01 -6.23
N PHE A 34 7.12 1.08 -5.44
CA PHE A 34 7.61 2.40 -5.81
C PHE A 34 8.61 2.90 -4.75
N ASP A 35 9.69 3.58 -5.14
CA ASP A 35 10.66 4.06 -4.17
C ASP A 35 10.02 5.08 -3.21
N GLY A 36 10.26 4.90 -1.90
CA GLY A 36 9.57 5.63 -0.85
C GLY A 36 8.22 5.04 -0.44
N TYR A 37 7.93 3.79 -0.83
CA TYR A 37 6.65 3.12 -0.55
C TYR A 37 6.25 3.11 0.93
N TYR A 38 4.94 3.15 1.16
CA TYR A 38 4.32 2.68 2.40
C TYR A 38 3.86 1.23 2.25
N THR A 39 3.36 0.85 1.07
CA THR A 39 3.03 -0.53 0.74
C THR A 39 3.74 -0.96 -0.55
N ALA A 40 4.26 -2.19 -0.55
CA ALA A 40 4.84 -2.82 -1.73
C ALA A 40 4.04 -4.07 -2.07
N HIS A 41 3.46 -4.11 -3.28
CA HIS A 41 2.60 -5.19 -3.75
C HIS A 41 3.35 -6.15 -4.69
N TYR A 42 2.86 -7.38 -4.85
CA TYR A 42 3.47 -8.43 -5.69
C TYR A 42 4.94 -8.75 -5.38
N GLN A 43 5.31 -8.81 -4.10
CA GLN A 43 6.68 -9.10 -3.66
C GLN A 43 6.89 -10.60 -3.41
N SER A 44 7.96 -11.17 -3.96
CA SER A 44 8.37 -12.54 -3.66
C SER A 44 8.92 -12.65 -2.23
N PRO A 45 8.99 -13.85 -1.64
CA PRO A 45 9.63 -14.04 -0.34
C PRO A 45 11.05 -13.45 -0.25
N GLN A 46 11.84 -13.56 -1.31
CA GLN A 46 13.19 -12.98 -1.37
C GLN A 46 13.15 -11.45 -1.40
N HIS A 47 12.22 -10.86 -2.15
CA HIS A 47 12.04 -9.41 -2.16
C HIS A 47 11.64 -8.90 -0.77
N MET A 48 10.73 -9.59 -0.05
CA MET A 48 10.33 -9.17 1.30
C MET A 48 11.52 -9.12 2.28
N ILE A 49 12.44 -10.08 2.22
CA ILE A 49 13.67 -10.05 3.03
C ILE A 49 14.59 -8.89 2.62
N CYS A 50 14.74 -8.63 1.33
CA CYS A 50 15.52 -7.49 0.83
C CYS A 50 14.94 -6.14 1.29
N LEU A 51 13.62 -5.97 1.13
CA LEU A 51 12.89 -4.77 1.54
C LEU A 51 13.07 -4.54 3.05
N TRP A 52 12.92 -5.58 3.86
CA TRP A 52 13.12 -5.50 5.31
C TRP A 52 14.54 -5.03 5.68
N ARG A 53 15.58 -5.58 5.05
CA ARG A 53 16.97 -5.15 5.29
C ARG A 53 17.20 -3.69 4.92
N LYS A 54 16.64 -3.22 3.80
CA LYS A 54 16.74 -1.81 3.39
C LYS A 54 16.01 -0.88 4.36
N LEU A 55 14.84 -1.27 4.86
CA LEU A 55 14.10 -0.51 5.87
C LEU A 55 14.89 -0.41 7.18
N GLN A 56 15.55 -1.48 7.62
CA GLN A 56 16.45 -1.45 8.78
C GLN A 56 17.62 -0.47 8.60
N SER A 57 18.08 -0.23 7.36
CA SER A 57 19.08 0.79 7.04
C SER A 57 18.48 2.16 6.73
N GLY A 58 17.18 2.38 6.97
CA GLY A 58 16.50 3.65 6.75
C GLY A 58 16.13 3.97 5.30
N SER A 59 16.11 2.97 4.41
CA SER A 59 15.80 3.15 2.98
C SER A 59 14.55 2.38 2.57
N ALA A 60 13.53 3.10 2.09
CA ALA A 60 12.31 2.53 1.52
C ALA A 60 12.43 2.34 -0.01
N GLN A 61 13.57 1.81 -0.48
CA GLN A 61 13.78 1.56 -1.90
C GLN A 61 13.36 0.15 -2.30
N CYS A 62 12.78 0.03 -3.48
CA CYS A 62 12.37 -1.26 -4.03
C CYS A 62 13.56 -2.19 -4.27
N CYS A 63 13.27 -3.49 -4.28
CA CYS A 63 14.25 -4.52 -4.60
C CYS A 63 14.06 -4.95 -6.05
N ASN A 64 15.13 -4.87 -6.84
CA ASN A 64 15.11 -5.36 -8.21
C ASN A 64 15.31 -6.88 -8.19
N ALA A 65 14.60 -7.59 -9.06
CA ALA A 65 15.00 -8.94 -9.45
C ALA A 65 16.31 -8.78 -10.22
N ARG A 66 17.42 -9.17 -9.59
CA ARG A 66 18.71 -9.26 -10.26
C ARG A 66 18.81 -10.60 -10.97
#